data_AF-A0A6B2SE01-F1
#
_entry.id   AF-A0A6B2SE01-F1
#
_cell.length_a   1.000
_cell.length_b   1.000
_cell.length_c   1.000
_cell.angle_alpha   90.00
_cell.angle_beta   90.00
_cell.angle_gamma   90.00
#
_symmetry.space_group_name_H-M   'P 1'
#
loop_
_entity.id
_entity.type
_entity.pdbx_description
1 polymer ?
#
loop_
_entity_poly.entity_id
_entity_poly.type
_entity_poly.pdbx_seq_one_letter_code
_entity_poly.pdbx_strand_id
1 'polypeptide(L)' 'DAVDDGGTARVNLRLPAHIKSRVEEAANRDGLSVNAWLVRAVSGALDQPDGRGGRAGSGGGRRETWNSGTGFTGWVR' A
#
# COMPACT_ATOMS: atom_id res chain seq x y z
N ASP A 1 3.32 33.94 7.50
CA ASP A 1 3.45 33.21 6.24
C ASP A 1 4.26 31.96 6.53
N ALA A 2 3.58 30.89 6.97
CA ALA A 2 4.23 29.66 7.40
C ALA A 2 3.68 28.53 6.53
N VAL A 3 4.60 27.78 5.99
CA VAL A 3 4.46 26.63 5.12
C VAL A 3 3.56 25.57 5.77
N ASP A 4 2.25 25.64 5.56
CA ASP A 4 1.38 24.45 5.62
C ASP A 4 1.40 23.82 4.22
N ASP A 5 2.53 23.23 3.86
CA ASP A 5 2.65 22.39 2.68
C ASP A 5 2.01 21.04 3.03
N GLY A 6 0.69 20.95 2.88
CA GLY A 6 -0.04 19.68 2.86
C GLY A 6 -0.16 18.98 4.22
N GLY A 7 -1.00 19.52 5.11
CA GLY A 7 -1.42 18.81 6.33
C GLY A 7 -1.90 17.37 6.05
N THR A 8 -1.59 16.44 6.96
CA THR A 8 -2.01 15.03 6.83
C THR A 8 -3.53 14.91 6.90
N ALA A 9 -4.17 14.50 5.80
CA ALA A 9 -5.61 14.21 5.79
C ALA A 9 -5.91 12.92 6.58
N ARG A 10 -6.85 12.99 7.53
CA ARG A 10 -7.28 11.82 8.30
C ARG A 10 -8.32 11.03 7.52
N VAL A 11 -8.06 9.73 7.30
CA VAL A 11 -8.97 8.81 6.60
C VAL A 11 -9.37 7.66 7.53
N ASN A 12 -10.63 7.24 7.50
CA ASN A 12 -11.09 6.01 8.15
C ASN A 12 -11.17 4.88 7.11
N LEU A 13 -10.30 3.86 7.24
CA LEU A 13 -10.23 2.72 6.34
C LEU A 13 -10.82 1.47 7.00
N ARG A 14 -11.70 0.75 6.30
CA ARG A 14 -12.21 -0.56 6.72
C ARG A 14 -11.54 -1.64 5.89
N LEU A 15 -10.75 -2.49 6.54
CA LEU A 15 -10.05 -3.60 5.88
C LEU A 15 -10.70 -4.93 6.27
N PRO A 16 -10.82 -5.89 5.34
CA PRO A 16 -11.04 -7.28 5.71
C PRO A 16 -9.96 -7.76 6.69
N ALA A 17 -10.33 -8.61 7.65
CA ALA A 17 -9.43 -9.04 8.73
C ALA A 17 -8.10 -9.63 8.22
N HIS A 18 -8.16 -10.44 7.16
CA HIS A 18 -6.97 -11.06 6.56
C HIS A 18 -6.01 -10.04 5.93
N ILE A 19 -6.51 -8.91 5.42
CA ILE A 19 -5.67 -7.85 4.86
C ILE A 19 -4.98 -7.10 6.00
N LYS A 20 -5.72 -6.77 7.06
CA LYS A 20 -5.15 -6.12 8.25
C LYS A 20 -3.97 -6.94 8.81
N SER A 21 -4.14 -8.24 9.01
CA SER A 21 -3.07 -9.10 9.53
C SER A 21 -1.83 -9.08 8.65
N ARG A 22 -1.99 -9.18 7.33
CA ARG A 22 -0.85 -9.12 6.38
C ARG A 22 -0.11 -7.78 6.45
N VAL A 23 -0.84 -6.67 6.61
CA VAL A 23 -0.26 -5.33 6.76
C VAL A 23 0.55 -5.24 8.06
N GLU A 24 0.00 -5.73 9.18
CA GLU A 24 0.68 -5.75 10.47
C GLU A 24 1.97 -6.59 10.43
N GLU A 25 1.93 -7.76 9.82
CA GLU A 25 3.10 -8.63 9.64
C GLU A 25 4.18 -7.97 8.77
N ALA A 26 3.79 -7.33 7.67
CA ALA A 26 4.73 -6.64 6.78
C ALA A 26 5.35 -5.41 7.45
N ALA A 27 4.56 -4.63 8.17
CA ALA A 27 5.03 -3.49 8.96
C ALA A 27 6.04 -3.93 10.04
N ASN A 28 5.74 -5.02 10.75
CA ASN A 28 6.64 -5.58 11.76
C ASN A 28 7.97 -6.06 11.16
N ARG A 29 7.93 -6.71 9.99
CA ARG A 29 9.13 -7.16 9.27
C ARG A 29 10.02 -5.98 8.88
N ASP A 30 9.42 -4.88 8.46
CA ASP A 30 10.13 -3.66 8.04
C ASP A 30 10.52 -2.77 9.23
N GLY A 31 10.12 -3.11 10.46
CA GLY A 31 10.37 -2.31 11.66
C GLY A 31 9.62 -0.97 11.64
N LEU A 32 8.49 -0.89 10.93
CA LEU A 32 7.69 0.32 10.74
C LEU A 32 6.37 0.23 11.50
N SER A 33 5.82 1.39 11.89
CA SER A 33 4.42 1.44 12.29
C SER A 33 3.52 1.15 11.08
N VAL A 34 2.33 0.60 11.32
CA VAL A 34 1.36 0.31 10.26
C VAL A 34 1.05 1.56 9.41
N ASN A 35 0.92 2.74 10.03
CA ASN A 35 0.67 3.98 9.29
C ASN A 35 1.85 4.34 8.38
N ALA A 36 3.08 4.29 8.88
CA ALA A 36 4.27 4.61 8.09
C ALA A 36 4.47 3.60 6.95
N TRP A 37 4.23 2.31 7.23
CA TRP A 37 4.30 1.25 6.23
C TRP A 37 3.25 1.44 5.13
N LEU A 38 2.00 1.76 5.49
CA LEU A 38 0.92 2.02 4.53
C LEU A 38 1.19 3.24 3.66
N VAL A 39 1.64 4.35 4.25
CA VAL A 39 2.01 5.55 3.50
C VAL A 39 3.10 5.20 2.47
N ARG A 40 4.15 4.49 2.89
CA ARG A 40 5.23 4.06 1.98
C ARG A 40 4.72 3.14 0.87
N ALA A 41 3.88 2.16 1.20
CA ALA A 41 3.32 1.23 0.22
C ALA A 41 2.45 1.95 -0.83
N VAL A 42 1.62 2.89 -0.39
CA VAL A 42 0.77 3.71 -1.28
C VAL A 42 1.63 4.63 -2.14
N SER A 43 2.60 5.33 -1.56
CA SER A 43 3.52 6.18 -2.33
C SER A 43 4.26 5.38 -3.41
N GLY A 44 4.77 4.18 -3.09
CA GLY A 44 5.44 3.31 -4.07
C GLY A 44 4.49 2.70 -5.12
N ALA A 45 3.20 2.60 -4.82
CA ALA A 45 2.20 2.18 -5.80
C ALA A 45 1.80 3.33 -6.74
N LEU A 46 1.75 4.57 -6.23
CA LEU A 46 1.42 5.77 -7.02
C LEU A 46 2.60 6.29 -7.86
N ASP A 47 3.83 6.10 -7.39
CA ASP A 47 5.05 6.49 -8.10
C ASP A 47 5.39 5.55 -9.27
N GLN A 48 4.67 4.44 -9.44
CA GLN A 48 4.81 3.59 -10.62
C GLN A 48 3.96 4.16 -11.76
N PRO A 49 4.55 4.86 -12.77
CA PRO A 49 3.82 5.24 -13.96
C PRO A 49 3.39 3.97 -14.70
N ASP A 50 2.16 3.99 -15.21
CA ASP A 50 1.55 2.97 -16.04
C ASP A 50 2.56 2.32 -17.00
N GLY A 51 2.97 1.09 -16.68
CA GLY A 51 3.79 0.27 -17.56
C GLY A 51 5.04 -0.31 -16.92
N ARG A 52 4.87 -1.54 -16.41
CA ARG A 52 5.91 -2.58 -16.43
C ARG A 52 7.14 -2.33 -15.53
N GLY A 53 6.98 -2.73 -14.27
CA GLY A 53 7.98 -3.54 -13.56
C GLY A 53 9.20 -2.81 -13.01
N GLY A 54 9.13 -2.44 -11.74
CA GLY A 54 10.30 -2.09 -10.92
C GLY A 54 10.11 -2.58 -9.50
N ARG A 55 10.76 -3.69 -9.16
CA ARG A 55 10.64 -4.38 -7.86
C ARG A 55 11.25 -3.53 -6.74
N ALA A 56 10.44 -3.11 -5.77
CA ALA A 56 10.93 -2.91 -4.41
C ALA A 56 10.94 -4.28 -3.71
N GLY A 57 11.96 -5.09 -3.97
CA GLY A 57 12.07 -6.43 -3.38
C GLY A 57 13.08 -7.30 -4.10
N SER A 58 14.22 -7.48 -3.45
CA SER A 58 15.30 -8.41 -3.79
C SER A 58 14.79 -9.83 -4.09
N GLY A 59 15.46 -10.53 -5.02
CA GLY A 59 15.43 -11.99 -5.11
C GLY A 59 14.59 -12.55 -6.25
N GLY A 60 15.26 -13.30 -7.13
CA GLY A 60 14.70 -13.81 -8.38
C GLY A 60 13.65 -14.91 -8.25
N GLY A 61 12.99 -15.14 -9.38
CA GLY A 61 12.34 -16.41 -9.69
C GLY A 61 10.82 -16.41 -9.55
N ARG A 62 10.19 -16.92 -10.61
CA ARG A 62 8.81 -17.39 -10.78
C ARG A 62 7.67 -16.35 -10.76
N ARG A 63 7.16 -16.13 -11.97
CA ARG A 63 5.87 -15.52 -12.27
C ARG A 63 4.81 -16.55 -11.92
N GLU A 64 4.11 -16.35 -10.81
CA GLU A 64 2.87 -17.04 -10.52
C GLU A 64 1.75 -16.00 -10.51
N THR A 65 0.73 -16.31 -11.30
CA THR A 65 -0.34 -15.44 -11.74
C THR A 65 -1.23 -15.11 -10.54
N TRP A 66 -1.21 -13.86 -10.08
CA TRP A 66 -2.23 -13.40 -9.15
C TRP A 66 -3.55 -13.33 -9.90
N ASN A 67 -4.37 -14.35 -9.68
CA ASN A 67 -5.74 -14.45 -10.10
C ASN A 67 -6.49 -13.16 -9.71
N SER A 68 -6.85 -12.40 -10.73
CA SER A 68 -7.74 -11.27 -10.73
C SER A 68 -9.13 -11.69 -10.28
N GLY A 69 -9.40 -11.60 -8.98
CA GLY A 69 -10.70 -11.96 -8.45
C GLY A 69 -10.97 -11.26 -7.13
N THR A 70 -11.40 -10.00 -7.20
CA THR A 70 -12.45 -9.32 -6.41
C THR A 70 -12.15 -7.82 -6.43
N GLY A 71 -12.62 -7.12 -7.45
CA GLY A 71 -12.65 -5.66 -7.46
C GLY A 71 -13.74 -5.17 -6.52
N PHE A 72 -13.38 -4.53 -5.41
CA PHE A 72 -14.32 -3.74 -4.62
C PHE A 72 -14.45 -2.36 -5.25
N THR A 73 -15.33 -2.22 -6.24
CA THR A 73 -15.81 -0.91 -6.70
C THR A 73 -16.87 -0.41 -5.73
N GLY A 74 -16.61 0.71 -5.07
CA GLY A 74 -17.57 1.37 -4.20
C GLY A 74 -17.00 2.62 -3.54
N TRP A 75 -16.67 3.64 -4.34
CA TRP A 75 -16.34 4.96 -3.81
C TRP A 75 -17.66 5.66 -3.43
N VAL A 76 -17.97 5.66 -2.13
CA VAL A 76 -19.04 6.48 -1.57
C VAL A 76 -18.61 7.95 -1.71
N ARG A 77 -19.48 8.72 -2.35
CA ARG A 77 -19.37 10.17 -2.51
C ARG A 77 -19.41 10.91 -1.18
#